data_AF-A0A497J1R6-F1
#
_entry.id   AF-A0A497J1R6-F1
#
_cell.length_a   1.000
_cell.length_b   1.000
_cell.length_c   1.000
_cell.angle_alpha   90.00
_cell.angle_beta   90.00
_cell.angle_gamma   90.00
#
_symmetry.space_group_name_H-M   'P 1'
#
loop_
_entity.id
_entity.type
_entity.pdbx_description
1 polymer ?
#
loop_
_entity_poly.entity_id
_entity_poly.type
_entity_poly.pdbx_seq_one_letter_code
_entity_poly.pdbx_strand_id
1 'polypeptide(L)'
;MTAHIIYRLSGSTADFCSEQGAYLRTAYASQHPVLAIGLFILSLVVGAIIGGVFGYLGSYPGLRLKETFLAITLIFIGEIGRIIARNEKRVACGLTGLKGIPNPFRWIDNVNLRSVLYSVVVLMMAAATYIYVQRLTQSPFGRLLKAIRDNDLAAMVLGKEIPRARGIAMVIGSALAAVAGVLRTFYIQGVVADDFIPLITFTVLSMVILGGVANNMGVLIGTLVMTTIDHFLSPSFLSIIGFRVEFDIT
;
A
#
# COMPACT_ATOMS: atom_id res chain seq x y z
N MET A 1 -13.67 -5.63 -2.02
CA MET A 1 -14.65 -6.21 -1.06
C MET A 1 -15.64 -5.16 -0.55
N THR A 2 -15.18 -4.08 0.09
CA THR A 2 -16.03 -3.03 0.69
C THR A 2 -17.03 -2.43 -0.30
N ALA A 3 -16.57 -2.05 -1.50
CA ALA A 3 -17.42 -1.53 -2.56
C ALA A 3 -18.54 -2.51 -2.97
N HIS A 4 -18.24 -3.82 -3.09
CA HIS A 4 -19.25 -4.83 -3.46
C HIS A 4 -20.30 -5.04 -2.36
N ILE A 5 -19.89 -5.03 -1.09
CA ILE A 5 -20.82 -5.18 0.04
C ILE A 5 -21.77 -3.99 0.09
N ILE A 6 -21.24 -2.77 0.02
CA ILE A 6 -22.05 -1.55 0.04
C ILE A 6 -22.96 -1.48 -1.19
N TYR A 7 -22.47 -1.87 -2.36
CA TYR A 7 -23.27 -1.89 -3.58
C TYR A 7 -24.45 -2.88 -3.48
N ARG A 8 -24.22 -4.10 -2.95
CA ARG A 8 -25.30 -5.08 -2.73
C ARG A 8 -26.32 -4.60 -1.70
N LEU A 9 -25.86 -3.97 -0.62
CA LEU A 9 -26.74 -3.43 0.43
C LEU A 9 -27.52 -2.20 -0.03
N SER A 10 -26.95 -1.41 -0.95
CA SER A 10 -27.62 -0.25 -1.55
C SER A 10 -28.77 -0.62 -2.50
N GLY A 11 -28.94 -1.90 -2.87
CA GLY A 11 -30.03 -2.36 -3.73
C GLY A 11 -30.05 -1.74 -5.14
N SER A 12 -28.93 -1.20 -5.62
CA SER A 12 -28.86 -0.47 -6.88
C SER A 12 -28.84 -1.39 -8.10
N THR A 13 -29.52 -0.99 -9.16
CA THR A 13 -29.52 -1.63 -10.49
C THR A 13 -28.50 -1.01 -11.46
N ALA A 14 -27.80 0.05 -11.06
CA ALA A 14 -26.82 0.75 -11.91
C ALA A 14 -25.48 0.02 -11.95
N ASP A 15 -24.79 -0.02 -13.10
CA ASP A 15 -23.52 -0.75 -13.24
C ASP A 15 -22.51 -0.46 -12.12
N PHE A 16 -21.92 -1.51 -11.53
CA PHE A 16 -20.99 -1.43 -10.40
C PHE A 16 -19.82 -0.45 -10.62
N CYS A 17 -19.36 -0.39 -11.86
CA CYS A 17 -18.23 0.42 -12.31
C CYS A 17 -18.61 1.83 -12.77
N SER A 18 -19.90 2.17 -12.80
CA SER A 18 -20.38 3.50 -13.21
C SER A 18 -20.16 4.54 -12.11
N GLU A 19 -20.06 5.81 -12.51
CA GLU A 19 -20.01 6.95 -11.59
C GLU A 19 -21.27 7.04 -10.71
N GLN A 20 -22.43 6.65 -11.24
CA GLN A 20 -23.69 6.59 -10.48
C GLN A 20 -23.61 5.54 -9.36
N GLY A 21 -23.08 4.35 -9.68
CA GLY A 21 -22.83 3.31 -8.68
C GLY A 21 -21.80 3.73 -7.63
N ALA A 22 -20.83 4.56 -7.99
CA ALA A 22 -19.87 5.16 -7.06
C ALA A 22 -20.54 6.16 -6.10
N TYR A 23 -21.38 7.06 -6.63
CA TYR A 23 -22.12 8.03 -5.83
C TYR A 23 -23.02 7.34 -4.79
N LEU A 24 -23.83 6.37 -5.22
CA LEU A 24 -24.75 5.63 -4.36
C LEU A 24 -24.02 4.91 -3.21
N ARG A 25 -22.85 4.31 -3.48
CA ARG A 25 -22.03 3.69 -2.43
C ARG A 25 -21.59 4.69 -1.37
N THR A 26 -21.17 5.88 -1.79
CA THR A 26 -20.76 6.92 -0.84
C THR A 26 -21.93 7.53 -0.08
N ALA A 27 -23.09 7.67 -0.72
CA ALA A 27 -24.32 8.16 -0.08
C ALA A 27 -24.86 7.15 0.96
N TYR A 28 -24.86 5.86 0.64
CA TYR A 28 -25.24 4.80 1.58
C TYR A 28 -24.30 4.75 2.79
N ALA A 29 -22.99 4.91 2.55
CA ALA A 29 -21.99 4.94 3.63
C ALA A 29 -22.12 6.17 4.54
N SER A 30 -22.59 7.32 4.05
CA SER A 30 -22.88 8.47 4.93
C SER A 30 -24.07 8.24 5.86
N GLN A 31 -25.05 7.42 5.45
CA GLN A 31 -26.23 7.11 6.28
C GLN A 31 -25.92 6.05 7.36
N HIS A 32 -24.92 5.19 7.13
CA HIS A 32 -24.54 4.11 8.04
C HIS A 32 -23.07 4.19 8.48
N PRO A 33 -22.73 5.07 9.45
CA PRO A 33 -21.34 5.31 9.87
C PRO A 33 -20.67 4.08 10.49
N VAL A 34 -21.41 3.29 11.29
CA VAL A 34 -20.89 2.07 11.92
C VAL A 34 -20.45 1.03 10.88
N LEU A 35 -21.22 0.90 9.80
CA LEU A 35 -20.93 -0.03 8.72
C LEU A 35 -19.69 0.42 7.92
N ALA A 36 -19.55 1.71 7.66
CA ALA A 36 -18.38 2.26 6.97
C ALA A 36 -17.08 2.02 7.75
N ILE A 37 -17.10 2.27 9.07
CA ILE A 37 -15.95 2.03 9.95
C ILE A 37 -15.65 0.52 10.07
N GLY A 38 -16.68 -0.31 10.25
CA GLY A 38 -16.53 -1.76 10.33
C GLY A 38 -15.92 -2.36 9.06
N LEU A 39 -16.38 -1.92 7.88
CA LEU A 39 -15.81 -2.34 6.60
C LEU A 39 -14.38 -1.84 6.38
N PHE A 40 -14.04 -0.65 6.88
CA PHE A 40 -12.67 -0.14 6.85
C PHE A 40 -11.73 -1.05 7.68
N ILE A 41 -12.09 -1.35 8.93
CA ILE A 41 -11.28 -2.24 9.80
C ILE A 41 -11.20 -3.64 9.19
N LEU A 42 -12.30 -4.18 8.68
CA LEU A 42 -12.32 -5.47 7.99
C LEU A 42 -11.37 -5.46 6.79
N SER A 43 -11.36 -4.38 6.00
CA SER A 43 -10.49 -4.28 4.83
C SER A 43 -9.01 -4.23 5.18
N LEU A 44 -8.64 -3.63 6.32
CA LEU A 44 -7.28 -3.64 6.83
C LEU A 44 -6.83 -5.07 7.19
N VAL A 45 -7.65 -5.81 7.92
CA VAL A 45 -7.34 -7.18 8.35
C VAL A 45 -7.29 -8.12 7.15
N VAL A 46 -8.32 -8.08 6.29
CA VAL A 46 -8.37 -8.91 5.07
C VAL A 46 -7.23 -8.54 4.12
N GLY A 47 -6.92 -7.26 3.97
CA GLY A 47 -5.78 -6.79 3.18
C GLY A 47 -4.46 -7.32 3.70
N ALA A 48 -4.22 -7.25 5.02
CA ALA A 48 -3.02 -7.80 5.65
C ALA A 48 -2.88 -9.31 5.44
N ILE A 49 -3.97 -10.06 5.59
CA ILE A 49 -3.99 -11.53 5.38
C ILE A 49 -3.69 -11.85 3.92
N ILE A 50 -4.39 -11.21 2.98
CA ILE A 50 -4.18 -11.44 1.54
C ILE A 50 -2.74 -11.07 1.16
N GLY A 51 -2.24 -9.92 1.61
CA GLY A 51 -0.85 -9.51 1.41
C GLY A 51 0.15 -10.52 1.97
N GLY A 52 -0.09 -11.03 3.17
CA GLY A 52 0.72 -12.08 3.78
C GLY A 52 0.71 -13.39 2.99
N VAL A 53 -0.45 -13.81 2.47
CA VAL A 53 -0.57 -14.99 1.59
C VAL A 53 0.20 -14.79 0.29
N PHE A 54 0.09 -13.63 -0.36
CA PHE A 54 0.90 -13.31 -1.54
C PHE A 54 2.40 -13.27 -1.22
N GLY A 55 2.79 -12.73 -0.06
CA GLY A 55 4.17 -12.78 0.42
C GLY A 55 4.66 -14.20 0.66
N TYR A 56 3.82 -15.08 1.19
CA TYR A 56 4.14 -16.49 1.40
C TYR A 56 4.31 -17.22 0.07
N LEU A 57 3.39 -17.04 -0.88
CA LEU A 57 3.48 -17.62 -2.23
C LEU A 57 4.72 -17.09 -2.97
N GLY A 58 4.97 -15.78 -2.90
CA GLY A 58 6.15 -15.14 -3.46
C GLY A 58 7.46 -15.55 -2.77
N SER A 59 7.40 -16.05 -1.53
CA SER A 59 8.58 -16.57 -0.84
C SER A 59 9.03 -17.92 -1.35
N TYR A 60 8.14 -18.73 -1.96
CA TYR A 60 8.45 -20.05 -2.48
C TYR A 60 9.64 -20.07 -3.47
N PRO A 61 9.72 -19.19 -4.49
CA PRO A 61 10.93 -19.05 -5.31
C PRO A 61 12.12 -18.49 -4.51
N GLY A 62 11.87 -17.63 -3.52
CA GLY A 62 12.92 -17.05 -2.68
C GLY A 62 13.68 -18.06 -1.79
N LEU A 63 13.14 -19.27 -1.62
CA LEU A 63 13.84 -20.36 -0.92
C LEU A 63 14.96 -21.00 -1.76
N ARG A 64 14.96 -20.78 -3.09
CA ARG A 64 15.83 -21.50 -4.04
C ARG A 64 16.76 -20.60 -4.88
N LEU A 65 16.56 -19.28 -4.91
CA LEU A 65 17.31 -18.35 -5.78
C LEU A 65 18.21 -17.40 -5.00
N LYS A 66 19.29 -16.90 -5.65
CA LYS A 66 20.14 -15.81 -5.13
C LYS A 66 19.36 -14.50 -5.06
N GLU A 67 19.76 -13.60 -4.15
CA GLU A 67 19.05 -12.36 -3.80
C GLU A 67 18.65 -11.49 -4.99
N THR A 68 19.53 -11.37 -6.00
CA THR A 68 19.26 -10.57 -7.22
C THR A 68 18.12 -11.13 -8.07
N PHE A 69 18.02 -12.46 -8.19
CA PHE A 69 16.96 -13.09 -8.99
C PHE A 69 15.60 -13.03 -8.29
N LEU A 70 15.60 -13.06 -6.96
CA LEU A 70 14.39 -12.87 -6.16
C LEU A 70 13.77 -11.49 -6.42
N ALA A 71 14.58 -10.42 -6.40
CA ALA A 71 14.11 -9.06 -6.65
C ALA A 71 13.47 -8.91 -8.04
N ILE A 72 14.16 -9.39 -9.09
CA ILE A 72 13.66 -9.33 -10.47
C ILE A 72 12.32 -10.09 -10.59
N THR A 73 12.24 -11.28 -10.00
CA THR A 73 11.04 -12.12 -10.04
C THR A 73 9.84 -11.44 -9.37
N LEU A 74 10.04 -10.78 -8.23
CA LEU A 74 8.98 -10.03 -7.54
C LEU A 74 8.47 -8.84 -8.37
N ILE A 75 9.36 -8.14 -9.06
CA ILE A 75 8.98 -7.03 -9.95
C ILE A 75 8.08 -7.56 -11.07
N PHE A 76 8.47 -8.67 -11.71
CA PHE A 76 7.64 -9.30 -12.74
C PHE A 76 6.29 -9.77 -12.21
N ILE A 77 6.25 -10.41 -11.04
CA ILE A 77 4.98 -10.84 -10.41
C ILE A 77 4.07 -9.63 -10.14
N GLY A 78 4.63 -8.52 -9.67
CA GLY A 78 3.90 -7.27 -9.45
C GLY A 78 3.32 -6.72 -10.76
N GLU A 79 4.12 -6.67 -11.83
CA GLU A 79 3.68 -6.15 -13.13
C GLU A 79 2.63 -7.04 -13.79
N ILE A 80 2.76 -8.37 -13.69
CA ILE A 80 1.74 -9.31 -14.15
C ILE A 80 0.43 -9.08 -13.39
N GLY A 81 0.49 -8.91 -12.07
CA GLY A 81 -0.67 -8.58 -11.24
C GLY A 81 -1.35 -7.28 -11.68
N ARG A 82 -0.57 -6.26 -12.01
CA ARG A 82 -1.05 -4.98 -12.54
C ARG A 82 -1.77 -5.15 -13.88
N ILE A 83 -1.18 -5.89 -14.82
CA ILE A 83 -1.75 -6.15 -16.15
C ILE A 83 -3.07 -6.91 -16.02
N ILE A 84 -3.15 -7.92 -15.15
CA ILE A 84 -4.39 -8.66 -14.88
C ILE A 84 -5.47 -7.71 -14.32
N ALA A 85 -5.12 -6.89 -13.33
CA ALA A 85 -6.06 -5.92 -12.75
C ALA A 85 -6.54 -4.87 -13.78
N ARG A 86 -5.67 -4.48 -14.73
CA ARG A 86 -5.99 -3.53 -15.80
C ARG A 86 -6.93 -4.13 -16.86
N ASN A 87 -6.80 -5.43 -17.15
CA ASN A 87 -7.61 -6.11 -18.15
C ASN A 87 -8.97 -6.59 -17.61
N GLU A 88 -9.02 -7.02 -16.34
CA GLU A 88 -10.19 -7.66 -15.76
C GLU A 88 -11.20 -6.64 -15.18
N LYS A 89 -12.31 -6.44 -15.90
CA LYS A 89 -13.40 -5.54 -15.47
C LYS A 89 -14.04 -5.97 -14.14
N ARG A 90 -14.06 -7.26 -13.82
CA ARG A 90 -14.70 -7.79 -12.60
C ARG A 90 -13.96 -7.45 -11.31
N VAL A 91 -12.65 -7.23 -11.37
CA VAL A 91 -11.81 -7.06 -10.17
C VAL A 91 -11.61 -5.58 -9.84
N ALA A 92 -11.28 -4.75 -10.83
CA ALA A 92 -10.95 -3.35 -10.63
C ALA A 92 -11.62 -2.41 -11.64
N CYS A 93 -12.70 -2.86 -12.31
CA CYS A 93 -13.35 -2.11 -13.38
C CYS A 93 -12.42 -1.80 -14.58
N GLY A 94 -11.32 -2.55 -14.71
CA GLY A 94 -10.36 -2.42 -15.80
C GLY A 94 -9.68 -1.04 -15.83
N LEU A 95 -9.58 -0.46 -17.03
CA LEU A 95 -8.91 0.82 -17.31
C LEU A 95 -9.47 2.02 -16.55
N THR A 96 -10.78 2.06 -16.30
CA THR A 96 -11.42 3.21 -15.62
C THR A 96 -11.17 3.22 -14.12
N GLY A 97 -10.73 2.08 -13.57
CA GLY A 97 -10.60 1.87 -12.13
C GLY A 97 -11.94 1.84 -11.41
N LEU A 98 -11.89 1.41 -10.15
CA LEU A 98 -13.05 1.40 -9.26
C LEU A 98 -13.06 2.70 -8.46
N LYS A 99 -14.05 3.56 -8.70
CA LYS A 99 -14.28 4.80 -7.93
C LYS A 99 -15.36 4.61 -6.88
N GLY A 100 -15.50 5.55 -5.94
CA GLY A 100 -16.58 5.55 -4.94
C GLY A 100 -16.34 4.57 -3.79
N ILE A 101 -15.09 4.49 -3.34
CA ILE A 101 -14.76 3.79 -2.10
C ILE A 101 -14.99 4.80 -0.96
N PRO A 102 -15.98 4.58 -0.09
CA PRO A 102 -16.35 5.58 0.90
C PRO A 102 -15.27 5.72 1.97
N ASN A 103 -14.90 6.98 2.25
CA ASN A 103 -14.08 7.30 3.41
C ASN A 103 -14.85 6.89 4.69
N PRO A 104 -14.20 6.25 5.68
CA PRO A 104 -14.85 5.84 6.93
C PRO A 104 -15.55 6.98 7.68
N PHE A 105 -15.11 8.23 7.47
CA PHE A 105 -15.66 9.43 8.10
C PHE A 105 -16.63 10.20 7.17
N ARG A 106 -17.19 9.56 6.13
CA ARG A 106 -18.09 10.21 5.16
C ARG A 106 -19.32 10.88 5.80
N TRP A 107 -19.75 10.42 6.98
CA TRP A 107 -20.88 10.95 7.75
C TRP A 107 -20.67 12.36 8.31
N ILE A 108 -19.43 12.87 8.35
CA ILE A 108 -19.12 14.24 8.79
C ILE A 108 -19.16 15.17 7.58
N ASP A 109 -20.13 16.09 7.50
CA ASP A 109 -20.29 16.99 6.34
C ASP A 109 -19.10 17.93 6.09
N ASN A 110 -18.37 18.29 7.15
CA ASN A 110 -17.17 19.11 7.07
C ASN A 110 -16.00 18.38 6.39
N VAL A 111 -15.72 18.76 5.14
CA VAL A 111 -14.64 18.16 4.31
C VAL A 111 -13.26 18.30 4.98
N ASN A 112 -12.95 19.47 5.54
CA ASN A 112 -11.66 19.72 6.19
C ASN A 112 -11.45 18.83 7.42
N LEU A 113 -12.47 18.74 8.28
CA LEU A 113 -12.41 17.92 9.49
C LEU A 113 -12.24 16.44 9.14
N ARG A 114 -12.95 15.97 8.11
CA ARG A 114 -12.85 14.60 7.61
C ARG A 114 -11.44 14.25 7.15
N SER A 115 -10.81 15.14 6.37
CA SER A 115 -9.45 14.96 5.89
C SER A 115 -8.44 14.94 7.04
N VAL A 116 -8.59 15.84 8.03
CA VAL A 116 -7.73 15.87 9.22
C VAL A 116 -7.86 14.59 10.04
N LEU A 117 -9.09 14.14 10.32
CA LEU A 117 -9.33 12.90 11.07
C LEU A 117 -8.72 11.68 10.36
N TYR A 118 -8.89 11.59 9.04
CA TYR A 118 -8.30 10.51 8.28
C TYR A 118 -6.76 10.55 8.31
N SER A 119 -6.16 11.74 8.17
CA SER A 119 -4.70 11.91 8.30
C SER A 119 -4.19 11.50 9.68
N VAL A 120 -4.92 11.82 10.76
CA VAL A 120 -4.58 11.37 12.12
C VAL A 120 -4.60 9.84 12.20
N VAL A 121 -5.62 9.18 11.65
CA VAL A 121 -5.69 7.70 11.64
C VAL A 121 -4.52 7.09 10.86
N VAL A 122 -4.17 7.65 9.69
CA VAL A 122 -3.03 7.19 8.89
C VAL A 122 -1.72 7.38 9.64
N LEU A 123 -1.51 8.53 10.28
CA LEU A 123 -0.31 8.80 11.09
C LEU A 123 -0.22 7.85 12.29
N MET A 124 -1.34 7.55 12.96
CA MET A 124 -1.40 6.57 14.04
C MET A 124 -1.01 5.17 13.54
N MET A 125 -1.51 4.76 12.36
CA MET A 125 -1.15 3.47 11.76
C MET A 125 0.32 3.42 11.31
N ALA A 126 0.84 4.53 10.78
CA ALA A 126 2.26 4.65 10.42
C ALA A 126 3.15 4.54 11.67
N ALA A 127 2.79 5.22 12.76
CA ALA A 127 3.49 5.12 14.04
C ALA A 127 3.43 3.70 14.61
N ALA A 128 2.26 3.05 14.58
CA ALA A 128 2.10 1.67 15.01
C ALA A 128 2.98 0.71 14.20
N THR A 129 3.03 0.89 12.87
CA THR A 129 3.88 0.09 11.98
C THR A 129 5.37 0.31 12.27
N TYR A 130 5.78 1.56 12.48
CA TYR A 130 7.16 1.89 12.86
C TYR A 130 7.56 1.22 14.18
N ILE A 131 6.73 1.33 15.22
CA ILE A 131 6.97 0.69 16.52
C ILE A 131 7.04 -0.83 16.36
N TYR A 132 6.13 -1.42 15.58
CA TYR A 132 6.11 -2.86 15.31
C TYR A 132 7.41 -3.33 14.64
N VAL A 133 7.85 -2.65 13.58
CA VAL A 133 9.11 -2.98 12.87
C VAL A 133 10.33 -2.74 13.76
N GLN A 134 10.33 -1.69 14.58
CA GLN A 134 11.40 -1.43 15.54
C GLN A 134 11.52 -2.56 16.58
N ARG A 135 10.40 -3.04 17.13
CA ARG A 135 10.39 -4.18 18.05
C ARG A 135 10.82 -5.47 17.36
N LEU A 136 10.38 -5.69 16.11
CA LEU A 136 10.73 -6.87 15.33
C LEU A 136 12.24 -6.93 15.04
N THR A 137 12.86 -5.81 14.68
CA THR A 137 14.30 -5.71 14.40
C THR A 137 15.16 -5.90 15.65
N GLN A 138 14.69 -5.51 16.82
CA GLN A 138 15.38 -5.73 18.10
C GLN A 138 15.19 -7.15 18.67
N SER A 139 14.19 -7.88 18.17
CA SER A 139 13.89 -9.25 18.60
C SER A 139 14.97 -10.26 18.16
N PRO A 140 14.96 -11.51 18.70
CA PRO A 140 15.85 -12.57 18.23
C PRO A 140 15.76 -12.84 16.73
N PHE A 141 14.57 -12.65 16.13
CA PHE A 141 14.36 -12.79 14.69
C PHE A 141 15.09 -11.70 13.90
N GLY A 142 15.04 -10.45 14.36
CA GLY A 142 15.79 -9.35 13.74
C GLY A 142 17.31 -9.54 13.84
N ARG A 143 17.81 -10.06 14.96
CA ARG A 143 19.23 -10.43 15.10
C ARG A 143 19.65 -11.55 14.14
N LEU A 144 18.76 -12.53 13.91
CA LEU A 144 18.98 -13.57 12.91
C LEU A 144 19.07 -12.98 11.50
N LEU A 145 18.16 -12.08 11.12
CA LEU A 145 18.21 -11.40 9.82
C LEU A 145 19.49 -10.59 9.63
N LYS A 146 20.00 -9.95 10.69
CA LYS A 146 21.28 -9.24 10.65
C LYS A 146 22.46 -10.19 10.43
N ALA A 147 22.47 -11.34 11.12
CA ALA A 147 23.51 -12.36 10.92
C ALA A 147 23.50 -12.95 9.49
N ILE A 148 22.30 -13.17 8.92
CA ILE A 148 22.14 -13.60 7.52
C ILE A 148 22.73 -12.54 6.58
N ARG A 149 22.38 -11.26 6.79
CA ARG A 149 22.92 -10.15 5.99
C ARG A 149 24.45 -10.07 6.03
N ASP A 150 25.07 -10.33 7.18
CA ASP A 150 26.52 -10.25 7.33
C ASP A 150 27.22 -11.43 6.63
N ASN A 151 26.73 -12.67 6.85
CA ASN A 151 27.23 -13.86 6.15
C ASN A 151 26.25 -15.04 6.22
N ASP A 152 25.59 -15.33 5.09
CA ASP A 152 24.73 -16.50 4.89
C ASP A 152 25.41 -17.82 5.29
N LEU A 153 26.64 -18.07 4.83
CA LEU A 153 27.36 -19.33 5.10
C LEU A 153 27.61 -19.51 6.60
N ALA A 154 28.00 -18.44 7.30
CA ALA A 154 28.22 -18.49 8.75
C ALA A 154 26.92 -18.80 9.51
N ALA A 155 25.80 -18.19 9.10
CA ALA A 155 24.50 -18.46 9.70
C ALA A 155 24.05 -19.92 9.48
N MET A 156 24.33 -20.49 8.31
CA MET A 156 24.01 -21.90 8.00
C MET A 156 24.84 -22.89 8.83
N VAL A 157 26.13 -22.63 9.03
CA VAL A 157 26.99 -23.49 9.86
C VAL A 157 26.51 -23.52 11.32
N LEU A 158 25.91 -22.45 11.81
CA LEU A 158 25.28 -22.36 13.13
C LEU A 158 23.88 -23.01 13.19
N GLY A 159 23.49 -23.77 12.16
CA GLY A 159 22.24 -24.53 12.10
C GLY A 159 20.99 -23.67 11.89
N LYS A 160 21.12 -22.46 11.32
CA LYS A 160 19.96 -21.59 11.04
C LYS A 160 19.42 -21.81 9.63
N GLU A 161 18.11 -21.98 9.53
CA GLU A 161 17.38 -22.09 8.26
C GLU A 161 17.19 -20.72 7.61
N ILE A 162 18.09 -20.33 6.70
CA ILE A 162 17.98 -19.08 5.92
C ILE A 162 16.67 -18.99 5.14
N PRO A 163 16.25 -20.03 4.38
CA PRO A 163 15.06 -19.92 3.55
C PRO A 163 13.81 -19.57 4.36
N ARG A 164 13.65 -20.19 5.53
CA ARG A 164 12.53 -19.94 6.43
C ARG A 164 12.54 -18.52 6.99
N ALA A 165 13.71 -18.02 7.39
CA ALA A 165 13.85 -16.65 7.90
C ALA A 165 13.51 -15.60 6.83
N ARG A 166 14.01 -15.78 5.59
CA ARG A 166 13.67 -14.92 4.44
C ARG A 166 12.18 -14.98 4.11
N GLY A 167 11.57 -16.15 4.16
CA GLY A 167 10.14 -16.33 3.90
C GLY A 167 9.26 -15.58 4.91
N ILE A 168 9.57 -15.68 6.21
CA ILE A 168 8.85 -14.93 7.26
C ILE A 168 9.00 -13.41 7.03
N ALA A 169 10.20 -12.94 6.70
CA ALA A 169 10.43 -11.52 6.41
C ALA A 169 9.58 -11.05 5.22
N MET A 170 9.47 -11.85 4.16
CA MET A 170 8.64 -11.57 3.00
C MET A 170 7.15 -11.47 3.38
N VAL A 171 6.63 -12.43 4.14
CA VAL A 171 5.22 -12.45 4.58
C VAL A 171 4.88 -11.19 5.38
N ILE A 172 5.73 -10.82 6.34
CA ILE A 172 5.53 -9.62 7.17
C ILE A 172 5.59 -8.35 6.31
N GLY A 173 6.59 -8.25 5.42
CA GLY A 173 6.73 -7.10 4.53
C GLY A 173 5.53 -6.93 3.59
N SER A 174 5.07 -8.01 2.96
CA SER A 174 3.91 -8.00 2.06
C SER A 174 2.60 -7.69 2.80
N ALA A 175 2.43 -8.18 4.03
CA ALA A 175 1.27 -7.84 4.86
C ALA A 175 1.24 -6.34 5.20
N LEU A 176 2.37 -5.75 5.61
CA LEU A 176 2.47 -4.33 5.91
C LEU A 176 2.27 -3.46 4.65
N ALA A 177 2.83 -3.88 3.51
CA ALA A 177 2.62 -3.21 2.23
C ALA A 177 1.14 -3.24 1.80
N ALA A 178 0.44 -4.36 2.02
CA ALA A 178 -0.99 -4.45 1.72
C ALA A 178 -1.84 -3.53 2.61
N VAL A 179 -1.51 -3.42 3.90
CA VAL A 179 -2.13 -2.44 4.81
C VAL A 179 -1.96 -1.02 4.27
N ALA A 180 -0.74 -0.65 3.84
CA ALA A 180 -0.49 0.66 3.23
C ALA A 180 -1.32 0.87 1.93
N GLY A 181 -1.46 -0.17 1.11
CA GLY A 181 -2.30 -0.14 -0.10
C GLY A 181 -3.78 0.09 0.20
N VAL A 182 -4.32 -0.54 1.25
CA VAL A 182 -5.70 -0.31 1.70
C VAL A 182 -5.86 1.15 2.15
N LEU A 183 -4.95 1.68 2.98
CA LEU A 183 -4.99 3.08 3.41
C LEU A 183 -4.94 4.05 2.23
N ARG A 184 -4.13 3.77 1.21
CA ARG A 184 -4.08 4.61 0.01
C ARG A 184 -5.38 4.55 -0.79
N THR A 185 -5.98 3.38 -0.92
CA THR A 185 -7.25 3.17 -1.62
C THR A 185 -8.39 3.97 -0.97
N PHE A 186 -8.47 3.99 0.37
CA PHE A 186 -9.47 4.78 1.09
C PHE A 186 -9.18 6.29 1.09
N TYR A 187 -7.90 6.68 0.96
CA TYR A 187 -7.52 8.08 0.81
C TYR A 187 -7.96 8.65 -0.53
N ILE A 188 -7.64 7.95 -1.62
CA ILE A 188 -7.98 8.35 -3.00
C ILE A 188 -9.48 8.14 -3.29
N GLN A 189 -10.18 7.34 -2.46
CA GLN A 189 -11.59 6.95 -2.65
C GLN A 189 -11.83 6.18 -3.95
N GLY A 190 -10.78 5.50 -4.42
CA GLY A 190 -10.79 4.71 -5.63
C GLY A 190 -9.48 3.96 -5.80
N VAL A 191 -9.46 3.09 -6.79
CA VAL A 191 -8.27 2.31 -7.15
C VAL A 191 -8.20 2.15 -8.66
N VAL A 192 -7.08 2.52 -9.25
CA VAL A 192 -6.77 2.32 -10.67
C VAL A 192 -5.51 1.45 -10.75
N ALA A 193 -5.43 0.54 -11.71
CA ALA A 193 -4.25 -0.32 -11.87
C ALA A 193 -2.96 0.48 -12.19
N ASP A 194 -3.10 1.63 -12.84
CA ASP A 194 -1.98 2.51 -13.19
C ASP A 194 -1.38 3.24 -11.98
N ASP A 195 -2.05 3.23 -10.82
CA ASP A 195 -1.49 3.73 -9.54
C ASP A 195 -0.43 2.80 -8.94
N PHE A 196 -0.18 1.62 -9.53
CA PHE A 196 0.74 0.61 -9.03
C PHE A 196 1.83 0.24 -10.05
N ILE A 197 2.24 1.21 -10.88
CA ILE A 197 3.35 1.01 -11.82
C ILE A 197 4.67 0.69 -11.09
N PRO A 198 5.58 -0.10 -11.71
CA PRO A 198 6.88 -0.43 -11.14
C PRO A 198 7.73 0.80 -10.79
N LEU A 199 7.51 1.94 -11.44
CA LEU A 199 8.18 3.18 -11.10
C LEU A 199 8.00 3.57 -9.62
N ILE A 200 6.80 3.34 -9.06
CA ILE A 200 6.49 3.68 -7.67
C ILE A 200 7.28 2.81 -6.70
N THR A 201 7.53 1.53 -7.03
CA THR A 201 8.35 0.67 -6.18
C THR A 201 9.82 1.13 -6.19
N PHE A 202 10.32 1.62 -7.32
CA PHE A 202 11.63 2.28 -7.38
C PHE A 202 11.67 3.55 -6.54
N THR A 203 10.63 4.40 -6.57
CA THR A 203 10.56 5.58 -5.70
C THR A 203 10.64 5.20 -4.22
N VAL A 204 9.87 4.18 -3.80
CA VAL A 204 9.92 3.68 -2.41
C VAL A 204 11.31 3.12 -2.08
N LEU A 205 11.95 2.41 -3.01
CA LEU A 205 13.32 1.93 -2.83
C LEU A 205 14.31 3.10 -2.68
N SER A 206 14.16 4.17 -3.46
CA SER A 206 14.95 5.39 -3.33
C SER A 206 14.78 6.05 -1.96
N MET A 207 13.55 6.08 -1.40
CA MET A 207 13.32 6.57 -0.03
C MET A 207 14.13 5.77 1.01
N VAL A 208 14.14 4.44 0.87
CA VAL A 208 14.88 3.54 1.78
C VAL A 208 16.40 3.70 1.61
N ILE A 209 16.89 3.81 0.38
CA ILE A 209 18.33 3.98 0.10
C ILE A 209 18.82 5.33 0.62
N LEU A 210 18.06 6.41 0.40
CA LEU A 210 18.38 7.76 0.89
C LEU A 210 18.42 7.79 2.42
N GLY A 211 17.50 7.08 3.08
CA GLY A 211 17.48 6.93 4.53
C GLY A 211 18.52 5.96 5.11
N GLY A 212 18.97 4.99 4.31
CA GLY A 212 19.92 3.94 4.71
C GLY A 212 19.25 2.59 5.00
N VAL A 213 19.70 1.55 4.28
CA VAL A 213 19.13 0.17 4.21
C VAL A 213 19.18 -0.61 5.54
N ALA A 214 19.81 -0.08 6.60
CA ALA A 214 20.02 -0.77 7.89
C ALA A 214 19.42 -0.05 9.10
N ASN A 215 18.75 1.09 8.90
CA ASN A 215 18.33 1.96 9.99
C ASN A 215 16.88 2.42 9.82
N ASN A 216 15.98 1.93 10.67
CA ASN A 216 14.56 2.29 10.61
C ASN A 216 14.32 3.80 10.76
N MET A 217 15.11 4.48 11.60
CA MET A 217 15.01 5.93 11.76
C MET A 217 15.47 6.68 10.51
N GLY A 218 16.51 6.15 9.86
CA GLY A 218 17.01 6.67 8.59
C GLY A 218 15.96 6.57 7.49
N VAL A 219 15.31 5.41 7.34
CA VAL A 219 14.20 5.21 6.38
C VAL A 219 13.07 6.19 6.61
N LEU A 220 12.68 6.45 7.88
CA LEU A 220 11.64 7.44 8.20
C LEU A 220 12.02 8.84 7.70
N ILE A 221 13.25 9.28 7.97
CA ILE A 221 13.76 10.58 7.49
C ILE A 221 13.82 10.60 5.97
N GLY A 222 14.28 9.51 5.34
CA GLY A 222 14.38 9.40 3.89
C GLY A 222 13.01 9.49 3.20
N THR A 223 11.99 8.82 3.75
CA THR A 223 10.60 8.93 3.29
C THR A 223 10.07 10.35 3.49
N LEU A 224 10.32 11.00 4.63
CA LEU A 224 9.88 12.38 4.86
C LEU A 224 10.50 13.35 3.84
N VAL A 225 11.82 13.26 3.63
CA VAL A 225 12.54 14.11 2.67
C VAL A 225 12.02 13.93 1.25
N MET A 226 11.94 12.68 0.77
CA MET A 226 11.43 12.41 -0.57
C MET A 226 9.98 12.84 -0.74
N THR A 227 9.13 12.60 0.26
CA THR A 227 7.72 13.01 0.21
C THR A 227 7.59 14.54 0.16
N THR A 228 8.41 15.27 0.93
CA THR A 228 8.43 16.73 0.82
C THR A 228 8.89 17.18 -0.56
N ILE A 229 9.94 16.58 -1.13
CA ILE A 229 10.44 16.92 -2.47
C ILE A 229 9.34 16.68 -3.53
N ASP A 230 8.71 15.51 -3.53
CA ASP A 230 7.62 15.17 -4.46
C ASP A 230 6.45 16.16 -4.34
N HIS A 231 6.13 16.59 -3.12
CA HIS A 231 5.08 17.58 -2.89
C HIS A 231 5.47 18.98 -3.38
N PHE A 232 6.72 19.40 -3.13
CA PHE A 232 7.24 20.70 -3.59
C PHE A 232 7.38 20.78 -5.11
N LEU A 233 7.74 19.69 -5.78
CA LEU A 233 7.80 19.61 -7.25
C LEU A 233 6.42 19.45 -7.91
N SER A 234 5.37 19.19 -7.12
CA SER A 234 4.04 18.99 -7.68
C SER A 234 3.55 20.26 -8.41
N PRO A 235 2.88 20.13 -9.58
CA PRO A 235 2.40 21.28 -10.37
C PRO A 235 1.50 22.24 -9.59
N SER A 236 0.81 21.73 -8.58
CA SER A 236 -0.02 22.52 -7.63
C SER A 236 0.79 23.54 -6.82
N PHE A 237 2.06 23.27 -6.52
CA PHE A 237 2.93 24.18 -5.78
C PHE A 237 3.66 25.15 -6.72
N LEU A 238 4.09 24.66 -7.90
CA LEU A 238 4.70 25.49 -8.95
C LEU A 238 3.74 26.56 -9.50
N SER A 239 2.45 26.24 -9.60
CA SER A 239 1.41 27.21 -9.98
C SER A 239 1.16 28.29 -8.91
N ILE A 240 1.42 28.02 -7.62
CA ILE A 240 1.35 29.01 -6.54
C ILE A 240 2.55 29.98 -6.58
N ILE A 241 3.72 29.51 -7.06
CA ILE A 241 4.94 30.33 -7.20
C ILE A 241 4.92 31.18 -8.51
N GLY A 242 3.85 31.11 -9.31
CA GLY A 242 3.69 31.92 -10.51
C GLY A 242 4.46 31.39 -11.74
N PHE A 243 4.99 30.17 -11.67
CA PHE A 243 5.58 29.50 -12.83
C PHE A 243 4.47 28.80 -13.61
N ARG A 244 3.77 29.55 -14.49
CA ARG A 244 2.90 28.94 -15.51
C ARG A 244 3.81 28.31 -16.56
N VAL A 245 3.94 26.98 -16.52
CA VAL A 245 4.40 26.25 -17.70
C VAL A 245 3.18 26.12 -18.61
N GLU A 246 3.00 27.12 -19.48
CA GLU A 246 2.05 27.06 -20.59
C GLU A 246 2.55 25.94 -21.52
N PHE A 247 2.00 24.74 -21.41
CA PHE A 247 2.18 23.74 -22.47
C PHE A 247 1.24 24.13 -23.60
N ASP A 248 1.78 24.90 -24.55
CA ASP A 248 1.16 25.16 -25.84
C ASP A 248 1.14 23.84 -26.62
N ILE A 249 0.04 23.10 -26.50
CA ILE A 249 -0.25 21.93 -27.32
C ILE A 249 -1.22 22.35 -28.42
N THR A 250 -0.68 22.90 -29.49
CA THR A 250 -1.28 22.81 -30.83
C THR A 250 -1.07 21.42 -31.40
#